data_AF-A0A060C509-F1
#
_entry.id   AF-A0A060C509-F1
#
_cell.length_a   1.000
_cell.length_b   1.000
_cell.length_c   1.000
_cell.angle_alpha   90.00
_cell.angle_beta   90.00
_cell.angle_gamma   90.00
#
_symmetry.space_group_name_H-M   'P 1'
#
loop_
_entity.id
_entity.type
_entity.pdbx_description
1 polymer ?
#
loop_
_entity_poly.entity_id
_entity_poly.type
_entity_poly.pdbx_seq_one_letter_code
_entity_poly.pdbx_strand_id
1 'polypeptide(L)'
;LPETVHVSYCDTFAGKVEVRYCEVNDVKVYVLTAPRLYERDGNPYHDAGYQDYPDNVLRFGLLGWVGAAIACGLDMLWGSADVLHAHDWQAGLAPAYLKAWQRED
;
A
#
# COMPACT_ATOMS: atom_id res chain seq x y z
N LEU A 1 -3.32 16.65 0.09
CA LEU A 1 -2.33 16.12 -0.85
C LEU A 1 -2.41 16.95 -2.13
N PRO A 2 -1.30 17.15 -2.86
CA PRO A 2 -1.36 17.70 -4.20
C PRO A 2 -2.27 16.83 -5.09
N GLU A 3 -2.61 17.34 -6.27
CA GLU A 3 -3.25 16.50 -7.29
C GLU A 3 -2.39 15.26 -7.54
N THR A 4 -3.03 14.11 -7.57
CA THR A 4 -2.37 12.81 -7.76
C THR A 4 -2.73 12.28 -9.13
N VAL A 5 -1.79 11.59 -9.78
CA VAL A 5 -2.02 10.92 -11.06
C VAL A 5 -2.30 9.44 -10.85
N HIS A 6 -3.12 8.86 -11.72
CA HIS A 6 -3.40 7.42 -11.71
C HIS A 6 -2.15 6.62 -12.08
N VAL A 7 -1.88 5.53 -11.36
CA VAL A 7 -0.83 4.55 -11.70
C VAL A 7 -1.46 3.24 -12.15
N SER A 8 -2.30 2.63 -11.30
CA SER A 8 -2.92 1.34 -11.60
C SER A 8 -4.16 1.07 -10.75
N TYR A 9 -5.07 0.26 -11.28
CA TYR A 9 -6.09 -0.42 -10.49
C TYR A 9 -5.64 -1.86 -10.19
N CYS A 10 -5.79 -2.29 -8.94
CA CYS A 10 -5.43 -3.63 -8.50
C CYS A 10 -6.66 -4.33 -7.91
N ASP A 11 -6.93 -5.56 -8.37
CA ASP A 11 -7.86 -6.47 -7.71
C ASP A 11 -7.08 -7.27 -6.66
N THR A 12 -7.40 -7.07 -5.39
CA THR A 12 -6.66 -7.63 -4.26
C THR A 12 -7.56 -8.48 -3.37
N PHE A 13 -6.97 -9.21 -2.43
CA PHE A 13 -7.71 -9.92 -1.38
C PHE A 13 -8.54 -8.99 -0.48
N ALA A 14 -8.23 -7.69 -0.45
CA ALA A 14 -8.98 -6.67 0.28
C ALA A 14 -9.94 -5.85 -0.62
N GLY A 15 -10.20 -6.36 -1.83
CA GLY A 15 -11.05 -5.73 -2.84
C GLY A 15 -10.27 -4.89 -3.85
N LYS A 16 -11.01 -4.27 -4.78
CA LYS A 16 -10.44 -3.37 -5.80
C LYS A 16 -9.93 -2.08 -5.16
N VAL A 17 -8.69 -1.72 -5.49
CA VAL A 17 -8.00 -0.51 -5.00
C VAL A 17 -7.35 0.23 -6.15
N GLU A 18 -6.98 1.48 -5.91
CA GLU A 18 -6.22 2.30 -6.85
C GLU A 18 -4.89 2.71 -6.21
N VAL A 19 -3.81 2.60 -6.99
CA VAL A 19 -2.52 3.21 -6.67
C VAL A 19 -2.39 4.49 -7.48
N ARG A 20 -2.04 5.57 -6.80
CA ARG A 20 -1.84 6.90 -7.38
C ARG A 20 -0.45 7.39 -7.05
N TYR A 21 0.05 8.36 -7.81
CA TYR A 21 1.38 8.95 -7.63
C TYR A 21 1.28 10.46 -7.48
N CYS A 22 2.16 11.06 -6.68
CA CYS A 22 2.38 12.49 -6.63
C CYS A 22 3.78 12.81 -6.12
N GLU A 23 4.13 14.09 -6.13
CA GLU A 23 5.34 14.60 -5.53
C GLU A 23 4.99 15.63 -4.45
N VAL A 24 5.57 15.48 -3.26
CA VAL A 24 5.37 16.36 -2.11
C VAL A 24 6.73 16.81 -1.60
N ASN A 25 7.06 18.10 -1.74
CA ASN A 25 8.35 18.66 -1.32
C ASN A 25 9.55 17.84 -1.85
N ASP A 26 9.58 17.60 -3.17
CA ASP A 26 10.59 16.79 -3.87
C ASP A 26 10.63 15.29 -3.46
N VAL A 27 9.67 14.83 -2.65
CA VAL A 27 9.50 13.42 -2.31
C VAL A 27 8.44 12.80 -3.21
N LYS A 28 8.84 11.76 -3.94
CA LYS A 28 7.95 10.92 -4.74
C LYS A 28 7.12 10.02 -3.83
N VAL A 29 5.80 10.11 -3.93
CA VAL A 29 4.86 9.43 -3.03
C VAL A 29 3.84 8.66 -3.85
N TYR A 30 3.73 7.37 -3.56
CA TYR A 30 2.59 6.58 -3.96
C TYR A 30 1.50 6.64 -2.88
N VAL A 31 0.25 6.82 -3.32
CA VAL A 31 -0.93 6.87 -2.47
C VAL A 31 -1.79 5.64 -2.77
N LEU A 32 -2.08 4.85 -1.75
CA LEU A 32 -3.03 3.76 -1.81
C LEU A 32 -4.44 4.28 -1.52
N THR A 33 -5.31 4.22 -2.52
CA THR A 33 -6.73 4.56 -2.39
C THR A 33 -7.55 3.29 -2.23
N ALA A 34 -8.06 3.05 -1.03
CA ALA A 34 -9.02 1.99 -0.73
C ALA A 34 -10.11 2.53 0.21
N PRO A 35 -11.13 3.25 -0.30
CA PRO A 35 -12.13 3.96 0.52
C PRO A 35 -12.82 3.07 1.55
N ARG A 36 -13.23 1.85 1.16
CA ARG A 36 -13.82 0.85 2.07
C ARG A 36 -12.93 0.53 3.27
N LEU A 37 -11.62 0.72 3.15
CA LEU A 37 -10.65 0.42 4.18
C LEU A 37 -10.14 1.66 4.94
N TYR A 38 -10.19 2.86 4.37
CA TYR A 38 -9.54 4.05 4.95
C TYR A 38 -10.45 5.29 5.06
N GLU A 39 -11.57 5.36 4.34
CA GLU A 39 -12.52 6.48 4.41
C GLU A 39 -13.53 6.24 5.55
N ARG A 40 -13.03 6.36 6.78
CA ARG A 40 -13.78 6.15 8.02
C ARG A 40 -13.25 7.07 9.13
N ASP A 41 -14.09 7.37 10.12
CA ASP A 41 -13.74 8.19 11.28
C ASP A 41 -12.69 7.51 12.16
N GLY A 42 -11.85 8.29 12.83
CA GLY A 42 -10.81 7.80 13.74
C GLY A 42 -9.40 8.13 13.23
N ASN A 43 -8.43 7.31 13.61
CA ASN A 43 -7.04 7.44 13.16
C ASN A 43 -6.61 6.20 12.34
N PRO A 44 -5.38 6.15 11.81
CA PRO A 44 -4.92 5.01 11.02
C PRO A 44 -4.95 3.67 11.73
N TYR A 45 -5.02 3.63 13.06
CA TYR A 45 -4.94 2.42 13.90
C TYR A 45 -6.26 2.09 14.59
N HIS A 46 -6.97 3.11 15.06
CA HIS A 46 -8.15 2.96 15.92
C HIS A 46 -9.35 3.75 15.41
N ASP A 47 -10.54 3.28 15.75
CA ASP A 47 -11.81 3.98 15.54
C ASP A 47 -11.97 5.20 16.48
N ALA A 48 -13.13 5.87 16.38
CA ALA A 48 -13.46 7.02 17.22
C ALA A 48 -13.54 6.69 18.73
N GLY A 49 -13.75 5.42 19.08
CA GLY A 49 -13.75 4.90 20.45
C GLY A 49 -12.37 4.38 20.91
N TYR A 50 -11.32 4.61 20.12
CA TYR A 50 -9.96 4.14 20.37
C TYR A 50 -9.83 2.61 20.42
N GLN A 51 -10.71 1.88 19.73
CA GLN A 51 -10.61 0.44 19.53
C GLN A 51 -9.90 0.13 18.21
N ASP A 52 -9.12 -0.96 18.20
CA ASP A 52 -8.55 -1.46 16.96
C ASP A 52 -9.66 -1.80 15.96
N TYR A 53 -9.46 -1.43 14.70
CA TYR A 53 -10.37 -1.92 13.67
C TYR A 53 -10.22 -3.44 13.52
N PRO A 54 -11.34 -4.21 13.51
CA PRO A 54 -11.30 -5.65 13.31
C PRO A 54 -10.63 -6.09 12.02
N ASP A 55 -10.60 -5.21 11.01
CA ASP A 55 -10.03 -5.44 9.69
C ASP A 55 -8.62 -4.83 9.51
N ASN A 56 -7.94 -4.43 10.59
CA ASN A 56 -6.56 -3.94 10.54
C ASN A 56 -5.59 -4.91 9.84
N VAL A 57 -5.80 -6.22 10.02
CA VAL A 57 -5.06 -7.26 9.29
C VAL A 57 -5.15 -7.09 7.76
N LEU A 58 -6.33 -6.75 7.24
CA LEU A 58 -6.51 -6.51 5.80
C LEU A 58 -5.85 -5.20 5.37
N ARG A 59 -5.94 -4.15 6.19
CA ARG A 59 -5.37 -2.82 5.90
C ARG A 59 -3.84 -2.87 5.82
N PHE A 60 -3.19 -3.51 6.79
CA PHE A 60 -1.73 -3.62 6.82
C PHE A 60 -1.21 -4.69 5.84
N GLY A 61 -1.96 -5.77 5.65
CA GLY A 61 -1.69 -6.72 4.58
C GLY A 61 -1.72 -6.04 3.21
N LEU A 62 -2.72 -5.20 2.95
CA LEU A 62 -2.87 -4.50 1.68
C LEU A 62 -1.74 -3.49 1.47
N LEU A 63 -1.36 -2.74 2.52
CA LEU A 63 -0.21 -1.84 2.47
C LEU A 63 1.07 -2.61 2.07
N GLY A 64 1.32 -3.75 2.70
CA GLY A 64 2.48 -4.59 2.38
C GLY A 64 2.42 -5.16 0.95
N TRP A 65 1.25 -5.61 0.51
CA TRP A 65 1.03 -6.13 -0.84
C TRP A 65 1.30 -5.06 -1.90
N VAL A 66 0.77 -3.84 -1.70
CA VAL A 66 0.97 -2.72 -2.64
C VAL A 66 2.42 -2.27 -2.65
N GLY A 67 3.07 -2.19 -1.48
CA GLY A 67 4.49 -1.87 -1.40
C GLY A 67 5.37 -2.87 -2.15
N ALA A 68 5.08 -4.17 -2.01
CA ALA A 68 5.76 -5.21 -2.77
C ALA A 68 5.47 -5.11 -4.28
N ALA A 69 4.22 -4.83 -4.67
CA ALA A 69 3.83 -4.72 -6.08
C ALA A 69 4.55 -3.55 -6.77
N ILE A 70 4.58 -2.40 -6.10
CA ILE A 70 5.34 -1.22 -6.54
C ILE A 70 6.83 -1.57 -6.71
N ALA A 71 7.44 -2.26 -5.74
CA ALA A 71 8.83 -2.69 -5.85
C ALA A 71 9.08 -3.68 -7.00
N CYS A 72 8.07 -4.47 -7.40
CA CYS A 72 8.16 -5.41 -8.52
C CYS A 72 7.78 -4.80 -9.89
N GLY A 73 7.58 -3.48 -9.98
CA GLY A 73 7.28 -2.84 -11.26
C GLY A 73 5.81 -2.63 -11.58
N LEU A 74 4.95 -2.48 -10.57
CA LEU A 74 3.55 -2.08 -10.78
C LEU A 74 3.43 -0.76 -11.57
N ASP A 75 4.34 0.18 -11.34
CA ASP A 75 4.46 1.41 -12.12
C ASP A 75 5.46 1.20 -13.27
N MET A 76 4.96 1.07 -14.49
CA MET A 76 5.80 0.88 -15.68
C MET A 76 6.73 2.07 -15.98
N LEU A 77 6.42 3.28 -15.50
CA LEU A 77 7.27 4.46 -15.72
C LEU A 77 8.49 4.47 -14.79
N TRP A 78 8.35 3.94 -13.58
CA TRP A 78 9.44 3.82 -12.63
C TRP A 78 10.21 2.50 -12.77
N GLY A 79 9.51 1.42 -13.06
CA GLY A 79 10.07 0.06 -13.08
C GLY A 79 10.14 -0.54 -11.67
N SER A 80 11.13 -1.40 -11.43
CA SER A 80 11.33 -2.07 -10.15
C SER A 80 12.21 -1.27 -9.19
N ALA A 81 12.05 -1.52 -7.90
CA ALA A 81 12.93 -1.00 -6.85
C ALA A 81 14.08 -1.95 -6.56
N ASP A 82 15.28 -1.41 -6.29
CA ASP A 82 16.41 -2.21 -5.82
C ASP A 82 16.25 -2.66 -4.36
N VAL A 83 15.58 -1.84 -3.54
CA VAL A 83 15.40 -2.07 -2.10
C VAL A 83 13.96 -1.77 -1.72
N LEU A 84 13.34 -2.71 -1.01
CA LEU A 84 12.10 -2.49 -0.27
C LEU A 84 12.43 -2.41 1.22
N HIS A 85 12.13 -1.27 1.84
CA HIS A 85 12.26 -1.09 3.29
C HIS A 85 10.88 -1.12 3.95
N ALA A 86 10.62 -2.13 4.77
CA ALA A 86 9.39 -2.21 5.56
C ALA A 86 9.55 -1.41 6.85
N HIS A 87 8.99 -0.20 6.85
CA HIS A 87 9.06 0.68 8.01
C HIS A 87 7.97 0.29 9.03
N ASP A 88 8.42 -0.32 10.14
CA ASP A 88 7.59 -0.73 11.28
C ASP A 88 6.59 -1.87 10.96
N TRP A 89 5.85 -2.33 11.97
CA TRP A 89 5.03 -3.55 11.92
C TRP A 89 3.91 -3.50 10.87
N GLN A 90 3.38 -2.32 10.55
CA GLN A 90 2.33 -2.12 9.55
C GLN A 90 2.79 -2.52 8.14
N ALA A 91 4.08 -2.34 7.84
CA ALA A 91 4.68 -2.73 6.57
C ALA A 91 5.29 -4.14 6.61
N GLY A 92 5.18 -4.86 7.73
CA GLY A 92 5.90 -6.10 7.98
C GLY A 92 5.62 -7.23 6.99
N LEU A 93 4.47 -7.21 6.31
CA LEU A 93 4.12 -8.20 5.28
C LEU A 93 4.72 -7.91 3.90
N ALA A 94 5.22 -6.70 3.64
CA ALA A 94 5.82 -6.34 2.36
C ALA A 94 6.98 -7.28 1.93
N PRO A 95 8.00 -7.56 2.78
CA PRO A 95 9.07 -8.50 2.42
C PRO A 95 8.58 -9.94 2.26
N ALA A 96 7.53 -10.34 2.98
CA ALA A 96 6.93 -11.67 2.84
C ALA A 96 6.28 -11.85 1.46
N TYR A 97 5.53 -10.85 0.98
CA TYR A 97 4.98 -10.84 -0.38
C TYR A 97 6.08 -10.88 -1.44
N LEU A 98 7.09 -10.02 -1.31
CA LEU A 98 8.23 -10.00 -2.23
C LEU A 98 8.90 -11.38 -2.32
N LYS A 99 9.13 -12.02 -1.17
CA LYS A 99 9.72 -13.37 -1.13
C LYS A 99 8.81 -14.44 -1.73
N ALA A 100 7.49 -14.31 -1.58
CA ALA A 100 6.54 -15.26 -2.14
C ALA A 100 6.50 -15.19 -3.67
N TRP A 101 6.54 -14.00 -4.27
CA TRP A 101 6.50 -13.82 -5.72
C TRP A 101 7.81 -14.16 -6.42
N GLN A 102 8.95 -13.97 -5.75
CA GLN A 102 10.26 -14.42 -6.24
C GLN A 102 10.46 -15.94 -6.25
N ARG A 103 9.47 -16.74 -5.80
CA ARG A 103 9.55 -18.21 -5.83
C ARG A 103 9.01 -18.84 -7.11
N GLU A 104 8.59 -18.04 -8.09
CA GLU A 104 8.14 -18.51 -9.41
C GLU A 104 9.29 -18.55 -10.43
N ASP A 105 10.43 -19.14 -10.03
CA ASP A 105 11.51 -19.60 -10.92
C ASP A 105 11.50 -21.14 -11.03
#